data_AF-I3L957-F1
#
_entry.id   AF-I3L957-F1
#
_cell.length_a   1.000
_cell.length_b   1.000
_cell.length_c   1.000
_cell.angle_alpha   90.00
_cell.angle_beta   90.00
_cell.angle_gamma   90.00
#
_symmetry.space_group_name_H-M   'P 1'
#
loop_
_entity.id
_entity.type
_entity.pdbx_description
1 polymer ?
#
loop_
_entity_poly.entity_id
_entity_poly.type
_entity_poly.pdbx_seq_one_letter_code
_entity_poly.pdbx_strand_id
1 'polypeptide(L)'
;THDLDLQKIAGFWREVGVASSQNLVLKSPRRLEALFLTSREGELTVKAAYNSSGSCETEQIVSSEVNASGKFVFPGRREIHVIDIDYEQYAILRVSHLWQGREFHVLKYFTRSLEGEYEPGFWRFRELTADTGLYLVARHGRCAKLLKEELI
;
A
#
# COMPACT_ATOMS: atom_id res chain seq x y z
N THR A 1 2.03 21.73 -8.26
CA THR A 1 1.82 20.57 -7.37
C THR A 1 0.34 20.48 -7.11
N HIS A 2 -0.31 19.40 -7.54
CA HIS A 2 -1.72 19.17 -7.25
C HIS A 2 -1.79 18.46 -5.89
N ASP A 3 -2.58 19.00 -4.96
CA ASP A 3 -2.79 18.36 -3.66
C ASP A 3 -3.51 17.02 -3.86
N LEU A 4 -3.23 16.06 -2.98
CA LEU A 4 -3.83 14.72 -3.03
C LEU A 4 -5.32 14.80 -2.68
N ASP A 5 -6.18 14.23 -3.54
CA ASP A 5 -7.62 14.19 -3.31
C ASP A 5 -8.00 12.96 -2.45
N LEU A 6 -8.18 13.18 -1.14
CA LEU A 6 -8.49 12.12 -0.17
C LEU A 6 -9.84 11.41 -0.43
N GLN A 7 -10.77 12.07 -1.11
CA GLN A 7 -12.05 11.45 -1.45
C GLN A 7 -11.87 10.46 -2.60
N LYS A 8 -11.05 10.83 -3.60
CA LYS A 8 -10.77 9.95 -4.75
C LYS A 8 -9.87 8.76 -4.41
N ILE A 9 -9.04 8.84 -3.38
CA ILE A 9 -8.27 7.66 -2.93
C ILE A 9 -9.11 6.66 -2.13
N ALA A 10 -10.29 7.04 -1.66
CA ALA A 10 -11.14 6.16 -0.85
C ALA A 10 -11.51 4.88 -1.62
N GLY A 11 -11.82 3.81 -0.89
CA GLY A 11 -12.18 2.51 -1.44
C GLY A 11 -11.07 1.47 -1.40
N PHE A 12 -11.27 0.39 -2.15
CA PHE A 12 -10.42 -0.79 -2.14
C PHE A 12 -9.14 -0.62 -2.96
N TRP A 13 -8.03 -1.17 -2.46
CA TRP A 13 -6.73 -1.22 -3.10
C TRP A 13 -6.03 -2.55 -2.78
N ARG A 14 -5.66 -3.32 -3.79
CA ARG A 14 -4.89 -4.57 -3.65
C ARG A 14 -3.41 -4.31 -3.83
N GLU A 15 -2.55 -4.83 -2.96
CA GLU A 15 -1.10 -4.79 -3.16
C GLU A 15 -0.73 -5.80 -4.27
N VAL A 16 -0.03 -5.33 -5.31
CA VAL A 16 0.38 -6.12 -6.48
C VAL A 16 1.90 -6.18 -6.63
N GLY A 17 2.64 -5.18 -6.13
CA GLY A 17 4.09 -5.16 -6.26
C GLY A 17 4.78 -4.59 -5.02
N VAL A 18 5.93 -5.17 -4.66
CA VAL A 18 6.75 -4.72 -3.54
C VAL A 18 8.22 -4.66 -3.91
N ALA A 19 8.88 -3.63 -3.41
CA ALA A 19 10.19 -3.18 -3.83
C ALA A 19 11.02 -2.64 -2.66
N SER A 20 12.19 -3.21 -2.41
CA SER A 20 13.09 -2.68 -1.38
C SER A 20 14.50 -3.21 -1.58
N SER A 21 15.51 -2.35 -1.38
CA SER A 21 16.92 -2.76 -1.37
C SER A 21 17.27 -3.68 -0.18
N GLN A 22 16.34 -3.89 0.75
CA GLN A 22 16.48 -4.77 1.91
C GLN A 22 15.48 -5.92 1.85
N ASN A 23 15.94 -7.16 2.08
CA ASN A 23 15.09 -8.36 2.01
C ASN A 23 14.13 -8.57 3.20
N LEU A 24 14.06 -7.62 4.15
CA LEU A 24 13.25 -7.77 5.36
C LEU A 24 11.76 -7.96 5.05
N VAL A 25 11.26 -7.31 3.99
CA VAL A 25 9.85 -7.42 3.59
C VAL A 25 9.50 -8.84 3.12
N LEU A 26 10.45 -9.55 2.52
CA LEU A 26 10.27 -10.93 2.05
C LEU A 26 10.19 -11.94 3.22
N LYS A 27 10.71 -11.57 4.38
CA LYS A 27 10.75 -12.41 5.58
C LYS A 27 9.60 -12.15 6.54
N SER A 28 8.72 -11.18 6.24
CA SER A 28 7.59 -10.87 7.10
C SER A 28 6.59 -12.03 7.10
N PRO A 29 6.28 -12.64 8.27
CA PRO A 29 5.24 -13.68 8.35
C PRO A 29 3.83 -13.10 8.16
N ARG A 30 3.69 -11.77 8.27
CA ARG A 30 2.45 -11.00 8.09
C ARG A 30 2.59 -10.14 6.84
N ARG A 31 2.07 -10.62 5.71
CA ARG A 31 2.17 -9.95 4.40
C ARG A 31 0.90 -9.16 4.13
N LEU A 32 1.03 -7.90 3.73
CA LEU A 32 -0.12 -7.11 3.29
C LEU A 32 -0.66 -7.70 1.97
N GLU A 33 -1.98 -7.74 1.81
CA GLU A 33 -2.61 -8.12 0.53
C GLU A 33 -3.55 -7.03 0.01
N ALA A 34 -4.25 -6.30 0.89
CA ALA A 34 -5.12 -5.20 0.47
C ALA A 34 -5.34 -4.16 1.56
N LEU A 35 -5.83 -3.02 1.14
CA LEU A 35 -6.28 -1.90 1.94
C LEU A 35 -7.70 -1.52 1.51
N PHE A 36 -8.50 -1.07 2.46
CA PHE A 36 -9.71 -0.31 2.20
C PHE A 36 -9.61 1.02 2.92
N LEU A 37 -9.64 2.09 2.15
CA LEU A 37 -9.45 3.46 2.62
C LEU A 37 -10.81 4.13 2.80
N THR A 38 -11.04 4.74 3.95
CA THR A 38 -12.17 5.64 4.17
C THR A 38 -11.65 6.98 4.65
N SER A 39 -12.20 8.07 4.11
CA SER A 39 -11.87 9.41 4.56
C SER A 39 -13.10 10.05 5.18
N ARG A 40 -12.96 10.55 6.41
CA ARG A 40 -14.02 11.26 7.12
C ARG A 40 -13.42 12.42 7.90
N GLU A 41 -13.98 13.62 7.75
CA GLU A 41 -13.62 14.80 8.56
C GLU A 41 -12.11 15.13 8.57
N GLY A 42 -11.38 14.82 7.49
CA GLY A 42 -9.94 15.06 7.37
C GLY A 42 -9.05 13.93 7.92
N GLU A 43 -9.63 12.88 8.49
CA GLU A 43 -8.92 11.67 8.90
C GLU A 43 -8.98 10.59 7.80
N LEU A 44 -7.86 9.87 7.62
CA LEU A 44 -7.80 8.70 6.76
C LEU A 44 -7.79 7.43 7.63
N THR A 45 -8.84 6.64 7.53
CA THR A 45 -8.93 5.31 8.13
C THR A 45 -8.55 4.26 7.09
N VAL A 46 -7.73 3.30 7.52
CA VAL A 46 -7.18 2.23 6.70
C VAL A 46 -7.57 0.90 7.32
N LYS A 47 -8.44 0.12 6.67
CA LYS A 47 -8.64 -1.30 7.00
C LYS A 47 -7.67 -2.10 6.13
N ALA A 48 -6.65 -2.68 6.74
CA ALA A 48 -5.65 -3.49 6.08
C ALA A 48 -5.96 -4.98 6.23
N ALA A 49 -5.83 -5.74 5.14
CA ALA A 49 -5.91 -7.20 5.15
C ALA A 49 -4.52 -7.80 4.95
N TYR A 50 -4.17 -8.73 5.83
CA TYR A 50 -2.90 -9.43 5.85
C TYR A 50 -3.09 -10.93 5.68
N ASN A 51 -2.14 -11.55 5.00
CA ASN A 51 -1.91 -12.97 5.04
C ASN A 51 -0.84 -13.27 6.09
N SER A 52 -1.27 -13.91 7.18
CA SER A 52 -0.47 -14.28 8.33
C SER A 52 -0.32 -15.80 8.33
N SER A 53 0.75 -16.27 7.69
CA SER A 53 1.04 -17.72 7.55
C SER A 53 -0.14 -18.56 7.00
N GLY A 54 -0.90 -18.02 6.05
CA GLY A 54 -2.06 -18.68 5.42
C GLY A 54 -3.42 -18.32 6.02
N SER A 55 -3.44 -17.64 7.17
CA SER A 55 -4.65 -17.09 7.79
C SER A 55 -4.86 -15.64 7.37
N CYS A 56 -6.11 -15.23 7.19
CA CYS A 56 -6.45 -13.85 6.90
C CYS A 56 -6.74 -13.07 8.17
N GLU A 57 -5.98 -12.01 8.38
CA GLU A 57 -6.16 -11.07 9.50
C GLU A 57 -6.52 -9.70 8.94
N THR A 58 -7.39 -8.97 9.63
CA THR A 58 -7.65 -7.56 9.33
C THR A 58 -7.28 -6.67 10.50
N GLU A 59 -6.85 -5.45 10.19
CA GLU A 59 -6.52 -4.43 11.18
C GLU A 59 -7.05 -3.08 10.69
N GLN A 60 -7.62 -2.29 11.59
CA GLN A 60 -8.04 -0.93 11.29
C GLN A 60 -7.06 0.06 11.93
N ILE A 61 -6.57 1.00 11.13
CA ILE A 61 -5.55 1.97 11.50
C ILE A 61 -6.01 3.36 11.08
N VAL A 62 -5.97 4.32 11.99
CA VAL A 62 -6.29 5.72 11.70
C VAL A 62 -4.99 6.50 11.51
N SER A 63 -4.94 7.37 10.51
CA SER A 63 -3.81 8.27 10.29
C SER A 63 -3.68 9.25 11.44
N SER A 64 -2.47 9.38 12.00
CA SER A 64 -2.17 10.39 13.03
C SER A 64 -1.92 11.79 12.45
N GLU A 65 -1.47 11.86 11.19
CA GLU A 65 -1.23 13.11 10.48
C GLU A 65 -1.49 12.91 8.98
N VAL A 66 -2.11 13.89 8.35
CA VAL A 66 -2.36 13.95 6.91
C VAL A 66 -1.83 15.27 6.38
N ASN A 67 -0.89 15.21 5.44
CA ASN A 67 -0.36 16.39 4.77
C ASN A 67 -0.89 16.46 3.33
N ALA A 68 -1.21 17.67 2.85
CA ALA A 68 -1.67 17.94 1.49
C ALA A 68 -0.71 17.42 0.40
N SER A 69 0.58 17.27 0.72
CA SER A 69 1.59 16.68 -0.17
C SER A 69 1.46 15.16 -0.38
N GLY A 70 0.42 14.51 0.16
CA GLY A 70 0.24 13.06 0.08
C GLY A 70 1.13 12.26 1.02
N LYS A 71 1.57 12.88 2.13
CA LYS A 71 2.32 12.24 3.20
C LYS A 71 1.41 11.95 4.39
N PHE A 72 1.48 10.73 4.89
CA PHE A 72 0.68 10.21 6.00
C PHE A 72 1.57 9.58 7.06
N VAL A 73 1.23 9.81 8.33
CA VAL A 73 1.94 9.18 9.45
C VAL A 73 0.98 8.26 10.20
N PHE A 74 1.41 7.02 10.42
CA PHE A 74 0.67 6.00 11.14
C PHE A 74 1.41 5.54 12.42
N PRO A 75 0.70 4.94 13.38
CA PRO A 75 1.31 4.36 14.58
C PRO A 75 2.54 3.48 14.29
N GLY A 76 3.53 3.53 15.19
CA GLY A 76 4.82 2.86 14.99
C GLY A 76 5.79 3.61 14.07
N ARG A 77 5.59 4.93 13.85
CA ARG A 77 6.42 5.80 12.99
C ARG A 77 6.54 5.27 11.56
N ARG A 78 5.41 4.76 11.05
CA ARG A 78 5.26 4.38 9.64
C ARG A 78 4.86 5.61 8.87
N GLU A 79 5.78 6.10 8.05
CA GLU A 79 5.51 7.21 7.16
C GLU A 79 5.19 6.66 5.76
N ILE A 80 4.09 7.10 5.18
CA ILE A 80 3.65 6.73 3.83
C ILE A 80 3.64 7.99 2.98
N HIS A 81 4.27 7.92 1.81
CA HIS A 81 4.25 8.97 0.82
C HIS A 81 3.67 8.42 -0.48
N VAL A 82 2.62 9.06 -1.00
CA VAL A 82 2.07 8.76 -2.33
C VAL A 82 3.03 9.32 -3.38
N ILE A 83 3.68 8.43 -4.13
CA ILE A 83 4.65 8.80 -5.17
C ILE A 83 3.94 9.10 -6.48
N ASP A 84 2.94 8.29 -6.82
CA ASP A 84 2.15 8.44 -8.04
C ASP A 84 0.79 7.76 -7.87
N ILE A 85 -0.26 8.33 -8.45
CA ILE A 85 -1.63 7.84 -8.36
C ILE A 85 -2.49 8.42 -9.48
N ASP A 86 -3.31 7.58 -10.10
CA ASP A 86 -4.30 8.00 -11.10
C ASP A 86 -5.75 7.93 -10.58
N TYR A 87 -5.91 7.54 -9.31
CA TYR A 87 -7.16 7.34 -8.55
C TYR A 87 -8.03 6.16 -9.01
N GLU A 88 -7.99 5.83 -10.29
CA GLU A 88 -8.88 4.87 -10.95
C GLU A 88 -8.28 3.47 -11.09
N GLN A 89 -6.97 3.36 -11.34
CA GLN A 89 -6.35 2.07 -11.66
C GLN A 89 -5.27 1.71 -10.65
N TYR A 90 -4.39 2.64 -10.31
CA TYR A 90 -3.19 2.35 -9.54
C TYR A 90 -2.76 3.44 -8.56
N ALA A 91 -1.97 3.01 -7.58
CA ALA A 91 -1.22 3.88 -6.70
C ALA A 91 0.17 3.29 -6.43
N ILE A 92 1.19 4.15 -6.35
CA ILE A 92 2.55 3.80 -5.96
C ILE A 92 2.89 4.55 -4.68
N LEU A 93 3.21 3.81 -3.63
CA LEU A 93 3.51 4.34 -2.31
C LEU A 93 4.95 4.06 -1.94
N ARG A 94 5.61 5.02 -1.28
CA ARG A 94 6.83 4.78 -0.51
C ARG A 94 6.47 4.70 0.96
N VAL A 95 6.79 3.57 1.57
CA VAL A 95 6.68 3.37 3.02
C VAL A 95 8.07 3.49 3.63
N SER A 96 8.25 4.47 4.50
CA SER A 96 9.43 4.63 5.34
C SER A 96 9.15 4.06 6.73
N HIS A 97 10.08 3.24 7.21
CA HIS A 97 10.05 2.69 8.55
C HIS A 97 11.41 2.85 9.22
N LEU A 98 11.44 3.38 10.44
CA LEU A 98 12.67 3.44 11.23
C LEU A 98 12.85 2.12 11.99
N TRP A 99 13.92 1.38 11.71
CA TRP A 99 14.25 0.14 12.43
C TRP A 99 15.70 0.19 12.92
N GLN A 100 15.91 0.00 14.23
CA GLN A 100 17.24 0.07 14.87
C GLN A 100 18.07 1.31 14.48
N GLY A 101 17.41 2.47 14.34
CA GLY A 101 18.08 3.74 13.99
C GLY A 101 18.46 3.90 12.52
N ARG A 102 18.07 2.95 11.65
CA ARG A 102 18.21 3.07 10.19
C ARG A 102 16.83 3.23 9.55
N GLU A 103 16.78 4.03 8.49
CA GLU A 103 15.57 4.18 7.69
C GLU A 103 15.50 3.07 6.63
N PHE A 104 14.36 2.41 6.56
CA PHE A 104 14.05 1.36 5.61
C PHE A 104 12.95 1.87 4.71
N HIS A 105 13.14 1.73 3.40
CA HIS A 105 12.16 2.16 2.42
C HIS A 105 11.63 0.98 1.63
N VAL A 106 10.33 0.98 1.44
CA VAL A 106 9.63 0.00 0.63
C VAL A 106 8.75 0.74 -0.35
N LEU A 107 8.94 0.51 -1.64
CA LEU A 107 8.00 0.93 -2.67
C LEU A 107 6.92 -0.17 -2.81
N LYS A 108 5.67 0.26 -2.91
CA LYS A 108 4.51 -0.62 -3.03
C LYS A 108 3.62 -0.16 -4.18
N TYR A 109 3.20 -1.11 -5.01
CA TYR A 109 2.28 -0.89 -6.12
C TYR A 109 0.93 -1.49 -5.78
N PHE A 110 -0.12 -0.69 -5.90
CA PHE A 110 -1.50 -1.08 -5.63
C PHE A 110 -2.37 -0.93 -6.86
N THR A 111 -3.41 -1.77 -6.97
CA THR A 111 -4.44 -1.65 -8.00
C THR A 111 -5.85 -1.68 -7.40
N ARG A 112 -6.83 -1.08 -8.09
CA ARG A 112 -8.26 -1.19 -7.73
C ARG A 112 -8.85 -2.58 -8.03
N SER A 113 -8.23 -3.32 -8.95
CA SER A 113 -8.72 -4.60 -9.47
C SER A 113 -8.22 -5.80 -8.66
N LEU A 114 -9.03 -6.85 -8.59
CA LEU A 114 -8.61 -8.14 -8.05
C LEU A 114 -7.81 -8.97 -9.07
N GLU A 115 -7.97 -8.72 -10.37
CA GLU A 115 -7.49 -9.59 -11.45
C GLU A 115 -6.39 -8.94 -12.31
N GLY A 116 -6.26 -7.61 -12.30
CA GLY A 116 -5.26 -6.88 -13.08
C GLY A 116 -3.89 -6.85 -12.40
N GLU A 117 -2.87 -7.41 -13.05
CA GLU A 117 -1.46 -7.38 -12.57
C GLU A 117 -0.57 -6.43 -13.39
N TYR A 118 -0.89 -6.21 -14.69
CA TYR A 118 -0.05 -5.50 -15.66
C TYR A 118 -0.72 -4.25 -16.25
N GLU A 119 -1.40 -3.47 -15.40
CA GLU A 119 -1.98 -2.17 -15.77
C GLU A 119 -0.86 -1.13 -16.08
N PRO A 120 -1.15 0.02 -16.71
CA PRO A 120 -0.15 1.05 -17.03
C PRO A 120 0.77 1.44 -15.88
N GLY A 121 0.23 1.48 -14.64
CA GLY A 121 1.00 1.74 -13.42
C GLY A 121 2.11 0.74 -13.14
N PHE A 122 2.04 -0.50 -13.66
CA PHE A 122 3.08 -1.50 -13.52
C PHE A 122 4.38 -1.07 -14.21
N TRP A 123 4.31 -0.48 -15.41
CA TRP A 123 5.50 0.00 -16.12
C TRP A 123 6.16 1.16 -15.37
N ARG A 124 5.35 2.06 -14.83
CA ARG A 124 5.84 3.16 -14.00
C ARG A 124 6.51 2.66 -12.72
N PHE A 125 5.90 1.67 -12.07
CA PHE A 125 6.50 1.01 -10.90
C PHE A 125 7.83 0.36 -11.26
N ARG A 126 7.93 -0.35 -12.38
CA ARG A 126 9.19 -0.94 -12.86
C ARG A 126 10.28 0.09 -13.14
N GLU A 127 9.92 1.22 -13.76
CA GLU A 127 10.85 2.32 -14.01
C GLU A 127 11.38 2.90 -12.69
N LEU A 128 10.49 3.24 -11.74
CA LEU A 128 10.86 3.78 -10.43
C LEU A 128 11.72 2.83 -9.58
N THR A 129 11.75 1.56 -9.96
CA THR A 129 12.39 0.50 -9.20
C THR A 129 13.56 -0.16 -9.93
N ALA A 130 13.94 0.34 -11.11
CA ALA A 130 14.97 -0.26 -11.95
C ALA A 130 16.31 -0.46 -11.21
N ASP A 131 16.68 0.52 -10.37
CA ASP A 131 17.93 0.51 -9.60
C ASP A 131 17.76 -0.01 -8.15
N THR A 132 16.55 -0.42 -7.79
CA THR A 132 16.27 -1.04 -6.49
C THR A 132 16.21 -2.54 -6.68
N GLY A 133 16.90 -3.32 -5.84
CA GLY A 133 16.74 -4.77 -5.84
C GLY A 133 15.28 -5.14 -5.58
N LEU A 134 14.49 -5.41 -6.62
CA LEU A 134 13.11 -5.85 -6.50
C LEU A 134 13.00 -7.35 -6.52
N TYR A 135 11.87 -7.88 -6.06
CA TYR A 135 10.93 -8.66 -6.88
C TYR A 135 10.00 -9.44 -5.96
N LEU A 136 8.77 -8.97 -5.78
CA LEU A 136 7.61 -9.85 -5.59
C LEU A 136 6.40 -9.24 -6.29
N VAL A 137 5.93 -9.93 -7.33
CA VAL A 137 4.57 -9.80 -7.87
C VAL A 137 3.66 -10.49 -6.86
N ALA A 138 2.82 -9.73 -6.18
CA ALA A 138 1.89 -10.26 -5.20
C ALA A 138 0.96 -11.24 -5.91
N ARG A 139 1.17 -12.53 -5.65
CA ARG A 139 0.28 -13.61 -6.07
C ARG A 139 -1.12 -13.37 -5.53
N HIS A 140 -2.12 -13.87 -6.27
CA HIS A 140 -3.55 -13.95 -5.95
C HIS A 140 -3.83 -13.84 -4.43
N GLY A 141 -4.33 -12.68 -4.01
CA GLY A 141 -4.53 -12.38 -2.60
C GLY A 141 -5.88 -12.91 -2.10
N ARG A 142 -5.90 -14.07 -1.43
CA ARG A 142 -7.12 -14.63 -0.82
C ARG A 142 -7.71 -13.66 0.20
N CYS A 143 -6.87 -13.04 1.01
CA CYS A 143 -7.30 -12.10 2.04
C CYS A 143 -7.75 -10.78 1.42
N ALA A 144 -7.15 -10.36 0.30
CA ALA A 144 -7.63 -9.25 -0.50
C ALA A 144 -9.05 -9.48 -1.04
N LYS A 145 -9.33 -10.68 -1.56
CA LYS A 145 -10.66 -11.05 -2.04
C LYS A 145 -11.70 -11.03 -0.92
N LEU A 146 -11.39 -11.68 0.21
CA LEU A 146 -12.28 -11.69 1.38
C LEU A 146 -12.58 -10.28 1.89
N LEU A 147 -11.56 -9.42 1.98
CA LEU A 147 -11.76 -8.02 2.36
C LEU A 147 -12.73 -7.32 1.40
N LYS A 148 -12.58 -7.51 0.09
CA LYS A 148 -13.47 -6.87 -0.90
C LYS A 148 -14.91 -7.37 -0.79
N GLU A 149 -15.11 -8.67 -0.54
CA GLU A 149 -16.43 -9.28 -0.37
C GLU A 149 -17.14 -8.81 0.91
N GLU A 150 -16.40 -8.58 2.01
CA GLU A 150 -16.97 -8.02 3.26
C GLU A 150 -17.50 -6.58 3.12
N LEU A 151 -17.14 -5.88 2.04
CA LEU A 151 -17.41 -4.46 1.84
C LEU A 151 -18.51 -4.19 0.79
N ILE A 152 -19.05 -5.25 0.17
CA ILE A 152 -20.23 -5.24 -0.73
C ILE A 152 -21.46 -5.54 0.10
#